data_AF-A0A8G2DKL0-F1
#
_entry.id   AF-A0A8G2DKL0-F1
#
_cell.length_a   1.000
_cell.length_b   1.000
_cell.length_c   1.000
_cell.angle_alpha   90.00
_cell.angle_beta   90.00
_cell.angle_gamma   90.00
#
_symmetry.space_group_name_H-M   'P 1'
#
loop_
_entity.id
_entity.type
_entity.pdbx_description
1 polymer ?
#
loop_
_entity_poly.entity_id
_entity_poly.type
_entity_poly.pdbx_seq_one_letter_code
_entity_poly.pdbx_strand_id
1 'polypeptide(L)'
;MTPANDNAPTLVSLNDAARMTSLSRTMVNRYRAEGRFPSAIPLGDRRIAFIRSEITAWIQARIDAVRTATPATSPWDDPSFSLSGKPQHSVYEKRGFIDTAA
;
A
#
# COMPACT_ATOMS: atom_id res chain seq x y z
N MET A 1 21.94 3.17 -24.65
CA MET A 1 21.36 3.47 -23.32
C MET A 1 21.34 2.18 -22.55
N THR A 2 22.35 1.90 -21.74
CA THR A 2 22.38 0.68 -20.91
C THR A 2 21.39 0.91 -19.77
N PRO A 3 20.37 0.04 -19.56
CA PRO A 3 19.61 0.12 -18.32
C PRO A 3 20.62 -0.13 -17.20
N ALA A 4 20.85 0.88 -16.37
CA ALA A 4 21.62 0.70 -15.16
C ALA A 4 20.87 -0.40 -14.39
N ASN A 5 21.47 -1.59 -14.32
CA ASN A 5 20.94 -2.64 -13.50
C ASN A 5 21.08 -2.14 -12.05
N ASP A 6 20.02 -1.50 -11.55
CA ASP A 6 19.83 -1.08 -10.15
C ASP A 6 19.75 -2.30 -9.19
N ASN A 7 20.16 -3.48 -9.68
CA ASN A 7 20.22 -4.74 -8.96
C ASN A 7 21.42 -4.82 -8.00
N ALA A 8 22.11 -3.70 -7.76
CA ALA A 8 23.10 -3.62 -6.70
C ALA A 8 22.37 -3.75 -5.35
N PRO A 9 22.74 -4.73 -4.50
CA PRO A 9 22.11 -4.92 -3.21
C PRO A 9 22.30 -3.67 -2.36
N THR A 10 21.23 -2.89 -2.22
CA THR A 10 21.25 -1.64 -1.46
C THR A 10 20.74 -1.89 -0.05
N LEU A 11 21.49 -1.39 0.93
CA LEU A 11 21.09 -1.42 2.32
C LEU A 11 20.27 -0.18 2.70
N VAL A 12 19.27 -0.39 3.54
CA VAL A 12 18.29 0.60 3.98
C VAL A 12 18.40 0.72 5.50
N SER A 13 18.57 1.94 6.01
CA SER A 13 18.62 2.16 7.45
C SER A 13 17.25 1.94 8.10
N LEU A 14 17.20 1.76 9.43
CA LEU A 14 15.93 1.69 10.16
C LEU A 14 15.03 2.93 9.92
N ASN A 15 15.63 4.11 9.79
CA ASN A 15 14.88 5.34 9.53
C ASN A 15 14.30 5.37 8.12
N ASP A 16 15.06 4.90 7.13
CA ASP A 16 14.56 4.79 5.76
C ASP A 16 13.46 3.73 5.64
N ALA A 17 13.64 2.58 6.29
CA ALA A 17 12.64 1.52 6.36
C ALA A 17 11.32 2.04 6.94
N ALA A 18 11.39 2.77 8.06
CA ALA A 18 10.25 3.42 8.69
C ALA A 18 9.53 4.40 7.74
N ARG A 19 10.29 5.21 6.98
CA ARG A 19 9.74 6.11 5.96
C ARG A 19 9.06 5.35 4.81
N MET A 20 9.69 4.29 4.32
CA MET A 20 9.18 3.49 3.19
C MET A 20 7.87 2.77 3.54
N THR A 21 7.76 2.25 4.76
CA THR A 21 6.56 1.50 5.20
C THR A 21 5.53 2.38 5.90
N SER A 22 5.79 3.68 6.07
CA SER A 22 4.98 4.60 6.89
C SER A 22 4.76 4.13 8.34
N LEU A 23 5.66 3.30 8.86
CA LEU A 23 5.60 2.76 10.22
C LEU A 23 6.55 3.53 11.13
N SER A 24 6.19 3.67 12.41
CA SER A 24 7.13 4.21 13.40
C SER A 24 8.31 3.24 13.63
N ARG A 25 9.47 3.76 14.04
CA ARG A 25 10.64 2.95 14.37
C ARG A 25 10.33 1.87 15.42
N THR A 26 9.49 2.22 16.41
CA THR A 26 9.03 1.30 17.45
C THR A 26 8.20 0.16 16.85
N MET A 27 7.31 0.47 15.91
CA MET A 27 6.52 -0.54 15.20
C MET A 27 7.39 -1.46 14.35
N VAL A 28 8.38 -0.92 13.64
CA VAL A 28 9.33 -1.73 12.87
C VAL A 28 10.09 -2.69 13.80
N ASN A 29 10.60 -2.20 14.93
CA ASN A 29 11.26 -3.06 15.91
C ASN A 29 10.32 -4.12 16.51
N ARG A 30 9.05 -3.77 16.76
CA ARG A 30 8.06 -4.74 17.23
C ARG A 30 7.81 -5.83 16.19
N TYR A 31 7.60 -5.48 14.92
CA TYR A 31 7.38 -6.46 13.86
C TYR A 31 8.61 -7.33 13.60
N ARG A 32 9.81 -6.82 13.83
CA ARG A 32 11.03 -7.63 13.83
C ARG A 32 11.03 -8.65 14.96
N ALA A 33 10.65 -8.25 16.16
CA ALA A 33 10.53 -9.18 17.30
C ALA A 33 9.43 -10.23 17.07
N GLU A 34 8.34 -9.86 16.38
CA GLU A 34 7.27 -10.78 15.97
C GLU A 34 7.62 -11.66 14.76
N GLY A 35 8.79 -11.45 14.11
CA GLY A 35 9.17 -12.19 12.89
C GLY A 35 8.33 -11.84 11.64
N ARG A 36 7.60 -10.73 11.67
CA ARG A 36 6.71 -10.26 10.58
C ARG A 36 7.35 -9.23 9.66
N PHE A 37 8.59 -8.83 9.96
CA PHE A 37 9.36 -7.86 9.18
C PHE A 37 10.64 -8.52 8.63
N PRO A 38 11.19 -8.04 7.51
CA PRO A 38 12.48 -8.50 7.00
C PRO A 38 13.58 -8.51 8.07
N SER A 39 14.49 -9.49 7.95
CA SER A 39 15.60 -9.63 8.87
C SER A 39 16.51 -8.41 8.76
N ALA A 40 17.00 -7.90 9.91
CA ALA A 40 17.98 -6.83 9.86
C ALA A 40 19.38 -7.41 9.92
N ILE A 41 20.25 -6.85 9.08
CA ILE A 41 21.67 -7.10 9.06
C ILE A 41 22.32 -6.14 10.07
N PRO A 42 23.00 -6.65 11.11
CA PRO A 42 23.81 -5.80 11.98
C PRO A 42 25.02 -5.29 11.18
N LEU A 43 25.20 -3.97 11.14
CA LEU A 43 26.34 -3.29 10.51
C LEU A 43 27.41 -2.86 11.53
N GLY A 44 27.21 -3.19 12.79
CA GLY A 44 28.09 -2.87 13.92
C GLY A 44 27.30 -2.90 15.24
N ASP A 45 27.90 -2.43 16.32
CA ASP A 45 27.38 -2.61 17.68
C ASP A 45 25.98 -2.03 17.92
N ARG A 46 25.63 -0.94 17.21
CA ARG A 46 24.34 -0.23 17.39
C ARG A 46 23.59 0.04 16.10
N ARG A 47 24.17 -0.32 14.95
CA ARG A 47 23.61 0.00 13.63
C ARG A 47 23.04 -1.27 13.00
N ILE A 48 21.79 -1.16 12.54
CA ILE A 48 21.11 -2.19 11.78
C ILE A 48 20.69 -1.62 10.42
N ALA A 49 20.71 -2.47 9.40
CA ALA A 49 20.18 -2.16 8.09
C ALA A 49 19.36 -3.33 7.55
N PHE A 50 18.59 -3.06 6.51
CA PHE A 50 17.72 -4.01 5.84
C PHE A 50 18.08 -4.05 4.36
N ILE A 51 17.83 -5.17 3.70
CA ILE A 51 17.99 -5.24 2.25
C ILE A 51 16.80 -4.52 1.61
N ARG A 52 17.07 -3.58 0.69
CA ARG A 52 16.02 -2.81 0.01
C ARG A 52 14.99 -3.71 -0.68
N SER A 53 15.46 -4.74 -1.39
CA SER A 53 14.59 -5.67 -2.11
C SER A 53 13.63 -6.41 -1.18
N GLU A 54 14.08 -6.81 0.01
CA GLU A 54 13.21 -7.47 0.99
C GLU A 54 12.13 -6.53 1.53
N ILE A 55 12.47 -5.26 1.80
CA ILE A 55 11.47 -4.27 2.23
C ILE A 55 10.46 -3.99 1.11
N THR A 56 10.93 -3.80 -0.12
CA THR A 56 10.02 -3.57 -1.26
C THR A 56 9.11 -4.77 -1.49
N ALA A 57 9.65 -5.99 -1.43
CA ALA A 57 8.86 -7.22 -1.55
C ALA A 57 7.82 -7.33 -0.42
N TRP A 58 8.20 -6.98 0.82
CA TRP A 58 7.28 -6.95 1.95
C TRP A 58 6.14 -5.94 1.75
N ILE A 59 6.45 -4.72 1.26
CA ILE A 59 5.43 -3.70 0.95
C ILE A 59 4.49 -4.23 -0.13
N GLN A 60 5.03 -4.82 -1.19
CA GLN A 60 4.24 -5.36 -2.29
C GLN A 60 3.31 -6.47 -1.79
N ALA A 61 3.81 -7.41 -0.98
CA ALA A 61 2.98 -8.46 -0.39
C ALA A 61 1.83 -7.90 0.45
N ARG A 62 2.03 -6.77 1.15
CA ARG A 62 0.95 -6.09 1.89
C ARG A 62 -0.08 -5.45 0.97
N ILE A 63 0.36 -4.84 -0.12
CA ILE A 63 -0.52 -4.27 -1.15
C ILE A 63 -1.34 -5.38 -1.80
N ASP A 64 -0.69 -6.47 -2.19
CA ASP A 64 -1.34 -7.61 -2.84
C ASP A 64 -2.36 -8.23 -1.89
N ALA A 65 -2.01 -8.50 -0.63
CA ALA A 65 -2.95 -9.05 0.36
C ALA A 65 -4.22 -8.18 0.54
N VAL A 66 -4.09 -6.86 0.44
CA VAL A 66 -5.23 -5.94 0.54
C VAL A 66 -6.03 -5.89 -0.77
N ARG A 67 -5.35 -5.93 -1.93
CA ARG A 67 -5.99 -5.81 -3.26
C ARG A 67 -6.57 -7.10 -3.80
N THR A 68 -6.00 -8.26 -3.47
CA THR A 68 -6.53 -9.57 -3.87
C THR A 68 -7.83 -9.92 -3.14
N ALA A 69 -8.18 -9.20 -2.07
CA ALA A 69 -9.41 -9.41 -1.31
C ALA A 69 -10.67 -8.88 -2.02
N THR A 70 -10.54 -8.17 -3.15
CA THR A 70 -11.70 -7.73 -3.94
C THR A 70 -11.41 -7.89 -5.43
N PRO A 71 -11.73 -9.04 -6.06
CA PRO A 71 -12.09 -9.00 -7.46
C PRO A 71 -13.36 -8.16 -7.53
N ALA A 72 -13.22 -6.89 -7.92
CA ALA A 72 -14.34 -6.07 -8.35
C ALA A 72 -14.90 -6.68 -9.63
N THR A 73 -15.64 -7.79 -9.50
CA THR A 73 -16.79 -8.00 -10.37
C THR A 73 -17.85 -7.07 -9.80
N SER A 74 -17.86 -5.83 -10.31
CA SER A 74 -19.03 -4.98 -10.13
C SER A 74 -20.24 -5.79 -10.58
N PRO A 75 -21.35 -5.84 -9.82
CA PRO A 75 -22.59 -6.48 -10.28
C PRO A 75 -23.10 -5.93 -11.62
N TRP A 76 -22.53 -4.80 -12.07
CA TRP A 76 -22.85 -4.09 -13.30
C TRP A 76 -21.83 -4.30 -14.44
N ASP A 77 -20.68 -4.95 -14.18
CA ASP A 77 -19.62 -5.25 -15.15
C ASP A 77 -19.67 -6.73 -15.62
N ASP A 78 -20.85 -7.35 -15.62
CA ASP A 78 -21.06 -8.69 -16.21
C ASP A 78 -21.36 -8.54 -17.72
N PRO A 79 -20.54 -9.12 -18.63
CA PRO A 79 -20.79 -9.09 -20.06
C PRO A 79 -22.08 -9.85 -20.48
N SER A 80 -22.72 -10.59 -19.57
CA SER A 80 -24.03 -11.20 -19.80
C SER A 80 -25.19 -10.21 -19.65
N PHE A 81 -24.99 -9.02 -19.08
CA PHE A 81 -26.02 -7.98 -18.95
C PHE A 81 -26.10 -7.11 -20.21
N SER A 82 -26.36 -7.76 -21.35
CA SER A 82 -26.65 -7.09 -22.62
C SER A 82 -28.03 -6.41 -22.51
N LEU A 83 -28.02 -5.09 -22.31
CA LEU A 83 -29.18 -4.21 -22.13
C LEU A 83 -30.25 -4.36 -23.23
N SER A 84 -31.43 -4.86 -22.87
CA SER A 84 -32.68 -4.26 -23.34
C SER A 84 -33.08 -3.16 -22.36
N GLY A 85 -32.77 -1.90 -22.70
CA GLY A 85 -33.35 -0.71 -22.06
C GLY A 85 -32.53 -0.09 -20.92
N LYS A 86 -31.82 1.01 -21.19
CA LYS A 86 -31.29 1.91 -20.15
C LYS A 86 -32.45 2.74 -19.56
N PRO A 87 -32.68 2.76 -18.24
CA PRO A 87 -33.50 3.82 -17.64
C PRO A 87 -32.66 5.11 -17.51
N GLN A 88 -33.14 6.17 -18.13
CA GLN A 88 -32.71 7.55 -17.90
C GLN A 88 -33.26 7.99 -16.54
N HIS A 89 -32.44 8.10 -15.50
CA HIS A 89 -32.76 9.04 -14.42
C HIS A 89 -31.52 9.54 -13.69
N SER A 90 -31.30 10.84 -13.82
CA SER A 90 -30.37 11.68 -13.07
C SER A 90 -30.83 11.79 -11.61
N VAL A 91 -29.95 11.53 -10.65
CA VAL A 91 -30.09 12.03 -9.27
C VAL A 91 -28.71 12.32 -8.69
N TYR A 92 -28.26 13.57 -8.81
CA TYR A 92 -27.42 14.22 -7.79
C TYR A 92 -28.09 15.55 -7.47
N GLU A 93 -29.07 15.50 -6.56
CA GLU A 93 -29.80 16.65 -6.04
C GLU A 93 -29.33 16.92 -4.59
N LYS A 94 -28.68 18.08 -4.44
CA LYS A 94 -28.71 19.03 -3.32
C LYS A 94 -28.76 18.52 -1.86
N ARG A 95 -27.62 18.72 -1.18
CA ARG A 95 -27.56 19.20 0.22
C ARG A 95 -26.90 20.58 0.13
N GLY A 96 -27.37 21.70 0.66
CA GLY A 96 -28.37 22.02 1.66
C GLY A 96 -27.87 23.37 2.22
N PHE A 97 -28.58 24.43 1.90
CA PHE A 97 -28.29 25.84 2.21
C PHE A 97 -28.32 26.04 3.75
N ILE A 98 -27.32 26.71 4.32
CA ILE A 98 -27.35 27.14 5.73
C ILE A 98 -27.87 28.59 5.80
N ASP A 99 -29.11 28.76 6.26
CA ASP A 99 -29.55 30.03 6.83
C ASP A 99 -29.29 29.99 8.34
N THR A 100 -28.54 30.96 8.84
CA THR A 100 -28.46 31.28 10.28
C THR A 100 -28.57 32.79 10.39
N ALA A 101 -29.78 33.24 10.70
CA ALA A 101 -30.08 34.57 11.17
C ALA A 101 -30.61 34.45 12.60
N ALA A 102 -29.94 35.13 13.52
CA ALA A 102 -30.46 35.59 14.81
C ALA A 102 -29.64 36.82 15.22
#